data_AF-A0A3R8X1V9-F1
#
_entry.id   AF-A0A3R8X1V9-F1
#
_cell.length_a   1.000
_cell.length_b   1.000
_cell.length_c   1.000
_cell.angle_alpha   90.00
_cell.angle_beta   90.00
_cell.angle_gamma   90.00
#
_symmetry.space_group_name_H-M   'P 1'
#
loop_
_entity.id
_entity.type
_entity.pdbx_description
1 polymer ?
#
loop_
_entity_poly.entity_id
_entity_poly.type
_entity_poly.pdbx_seq_one_letter_code
_entity_poly.pdbx_strand_id
1 'polypeptide(L)'
;MPIQCRRCAVNNVIPFTYQGQPVSFTTDGWLHVTKIAERLGKRVDHWLDNAETLEYFRALDEHLTGRESEILDTRNSGHVKTSMVRIDRGGGTWLNPKLAVFFARWLSAKYAVWCDARIEELLHGAPVAMDQFNRACKRFDVRESSASAAGRKLNNWRRDKPALIGEIVRGRKLLQMPLGLDDPDANGICRERPPKTFRMRNVFKPSGHS
;
A
#
# COMPACT_ATOMS: atom_id res chain seq x y z
N MET A 1 32.10 -10.59 -5.91
CA MET A 1 31.76 -9.20 -5.55
C MET A 1 30.25 -9.03 -5.72
N PRO A 2 29.46 -9.00 -4.63
CA PRO A 2 28.02 -8.84 -4.75
C PRO A 2 27.67 -7.36 -4.90
N ILE A 3 26.89 -7.03 -5.92
CA ILE A 3 26.23 -5.75 -6.08
C ILE A 3 25.16 -5.66 -4.98
N GLN A 4 25.51 -4.99 -3.88
CA GLN A 4 24.54 -4.54 -2.89
C GLN A 4 23.63 -3.51 -3.55
N CYS A 5 22.39 -3.89 -3.86
CA CYS A 5 21.34 -2.90 -4.10
C CYS A 5 20.94 -2.31 -2.74
N ARG A 6 21.61 -1.21 -2.37
CA ARG A 6 21.22 -0.40 -1.22
C ARG A 6 19.85 0.24 -1.53
N ARG A 7 18.87 -0.06 -0.66
CA ARG A 7 17.80 0.85 -0.24
C ARG A 7 16.91 1.43 -1.37
N CYS A 8 15.92 0.65 -1.79
CA CYS A 8 14.66 1.23 -2.26
C CYS A 8 13.66 1.13 -1.11
N ALA A 9 13.73 2.07 -0.16
CA ALA A 9 12.57 2.34 0.68
C ALA A 9 11.51 2.94 -0.26
N VAL A 10 10.56 2.11 -0.70
CA VAL A 10 9.43 2.58 -1.49
C VAL A 10 8.54 3.38 -0.55
N ASN A 11 8.71 4.71 -0.53
CA ASN A 11 7.74 5.61 0.07
C ASN A 11 6.44 5.46 -0.75
N ASN A 12 5.56 4.57 -0.32
CA ASN A 12 4.31 4.23 -1.00
C ASN A 12 3.23 5.29 -0.73
N VAL A 13 3.59 6.57 -0.84
CA VAL A 13 2.65 7.68 -0.72
C VAL A 13 2.11 7.96 -2.12
N ILE A 14 0.88 7.52 -2.40
CA ILE A 14 0.17 7.87 -3.63
C ILE A 14 -0.09 9.38 -3.59
N PRO A 15 0.49 10.18 -4.50
CA PRO A 15 0.28 11.62 -4.50
C PRO A 15 -1.14 11.92 -5.02
N PHE A 16 -2.05 12.24 -4.12
CA PHE A 16 -3.37 12.74 -4.49
C PHE A 16 -3.33 14.26 -4.68
N THR A 17 -4.01 14.76 -5.72
CA THR A 17 -4.13 16.20 -5.97
C THR A 17 -5.59 16.64 -5.89
N TYR A 18 -5.83 17.70 -5.12
CA TYR A 18 -7.13 18.37 -5.04
C TYR A 18 -6.97 19.79 -5.56
N GLN A 19 -7.76 20.16 -6.59
CA GLN A 19 -7.68 21.49 -7.23
C GLN A 19 -6.25 21.87 -7.67
N GLY A 20 -5.51 20.91 -8.22
CA GLY A 20 -4.13 21.13 -8.68
C GLY A 20 -3.08 21.21 -7.57
N GLN A 21 -3.46 21.02 -6.30
CA GLN A 21 -2.55 21.06 -5.17
C GLN A 21 -2.39 19.67 -4.54
N PRO A 22 -1.15 19.24 -4.22
CA PRO A 22 -0.91 17.92 -3.63
C PRO A 22 -1.40 17.87 -2.17
N VAL A 23 -1.99 16.74 -1.80
CA VAL A 23 -2.29 16.36 -0.41
C VAL A 23 -1.09 15.60 0.14
N SER A 24 -0.54 16.06 1.27
CA SER A 24 0.70 15.53 1.83
C SER A 24 0.42 14.51 2.93
N PHE A 25 1.12 13.37 2.84
CA PHE A 25 1.09 12.31 3.83
C PHE A 25 2.51 11.97 4.29
N THR A 26 2.66 11.50 5.52
CA THR A 26 3.90 10.84 5.97
C THR A 26 4.00 9.43 5.40
N THR A 27 5.17 8.79 5.59
CA THR A 27 5.37 7.37 5.29
C THR A 27 4.40 6.46 6.04
N ASP A 28 4.00 6.88 7.25
CA ASP A 28 3.09 6.15 8.12
C ASP A 28 1.62 6.48 7.81
N GLY A 29 1.36 7.22 6.73
CA GLY A 29 0.02 7.60 6.29
C GLY A 29 -0.62 8.76 7.06
N TRP A 30 0.13 9.47 7.91
CA TRP A 30 -0.43 10.62 8.65
C TRP A 30 -0.68 11.80 7.72
N LEU A 31 -1.84 12.43 7.87
CA LEU A 31 -2.31 13.51 7.01
C LEU A 31 -1.83 14.87 7.53
N HIS A 32 -1.20 15.68 6.67
CA HIS A 32 -0.81 17.05 7.02
C HIS A 32 -2.02 17.99 6.94
N VAL A 33 -2.71 18.24 8.04
CA VAL A 33 -3.98 18.97 8.01
C VAL A 33 -3.85 20.49 7.97
N THR A 34 -2.80 21.06 8.57
CA THR A 34 -2.62 22.53 8.58
C THR A 34 -2.60 23.11 7.17
N LYS A 35 -1.85 22.49 6.24
CA LYS A 35 -1.77 22.92 4.83
C LYS A 35 -3.11 22.83 4.11
N ILE A 36 -3.93 21.84 4.43
CA ILE A 36 -5.23 21.63 3.76
C ILE A 36 -6.25 22.63 4.32
N ALA A 37 -6.26 22.83 5.63
CA ALA A 37 -7.13 23.79 6.29
C ALA A 37 -6.85 25.23 5.86
N GLU A 38 -5.57 25.62 5.80
CA GLU A 38 -5.14 26.95 5.36
C GLU A 38 -5.63 27.26 3.94
N ARG A 39 -5.49 26.31 3.00
CA ARG A 39 -5.97 26.44 1.62
C ARG A 39 -7.48 26.67 1.52
N LEU A 40 -8.25 26.13 2.46
CA LEU A 40 -9.71 26.24 2.50
C LEU A 40 -10.18 27.33 3.48
N GLY A 41 -9.27 28.16 4.01
CA GLY A 41 -9.59 29.27 4.90
C GLY A 41 -10.13 28.82 6.27
N LYS A 42 -9.76 27.62 6.73
CA LYS A 42 -10.21 27.02 7.99
C LYS A 42 -9.04 26.93 8.98
N ARG A 43 -9.34 27.06 10.28
CA ARG A 43 -8.37 26.84 11.36
C ARG A 43 -8.57 25.45 11.97
N VAL A 44 -7.51 24.66 12.04
CA VAL A 44 -7.54 23.30 12.61
C VAL A 44 -7.94 23.33 14.08
N ASP A 45 -7.56 24.36 14.83
CA ASP A 45 -7.93 24.50 16.24
C ASP A 45 -9.44 24.48 16.46
N HIS A 46 -10.20 25.17 15.61
CA HIS A 46 -11.67 25.19 15.73
C HIS A 46 -12.29 23.79 15.56
N TRP A 47 -11.65 22.92 14.78
CA TRP A 47 -12.09 21.55 14.63
C TRP A 47 -11.71 20.70 15.85
N LEU A 48 -10.51 20.89 16.37
CA LEU A 48 -10.02 20.18 17.56
C LEU A 48 -10.81 20.57 18.82
N ASP A 49 -11.30 21.82 18.89
CA ASP A 49 -12.11 22.33 20.01
C ASP A 49 -13.60 21.93 19.92
N ASN A 50 -14.04 21.34 18.81
CA ASN A 50 -15.43 20.96 18.64
C ASN A 50 -15.78 19.74 19.52
N ALA A 51 -16.92 19.81 20.22
CA ALA A 51 -17.40 18.73 21.08
C ALA A 51 -17.66 17.44 20.29
N GLU A 52 -18.24 17.54 19.09
CA GLU A 52 -18.45 16.39 18.19
C GLU A 52 -17.11 15.74 17.80
N THR A 53 -16.06 16.53 17.64
CA THR A 53 -14.72 15.98 17.35
C THR A 53 -14.18 15.21 18.54
N LEU A 54 -14.32 15.73 19.76
CA LEU A 54 -13.91 15.00 20.96
C LEU A 54 -14.68 13.69 21.12
N GLU A 55 -16.00 13.70 20.87
CA GLU A 55 -16.83 12.50 20.90
C GLU A 55 -16.36 11.46 19.87
N TYR A 56 -16.08 11.88 18.63
CA TYR A 56 -15.54 10.99 17.61
C TYR A 56 -14.19 10.39 18.01
N PHE A 57 -13.32 11.18 18.63
CA PHE A 57 -12.01 10.70 19.10
C PHE A 57 -12.17 9.62 20.18
N ARG A 58 -13.08 9.81 21.13
CA ARG A 58 -13.38 8.80 22.16
C ARG A 58 -13.93 7.53 21.53
N ALA A 59 -14.91 7.64 20.64
CA ALA A 59 -15.47 6.50 19.94
C ALA A 59 -14.42 5.74 19.10
N LEU A 60 -13.49 6.47 18.48
CA LEU A 60 -12.37 5.87 17.74
C LEU A 60 -11.41 5.11 18.68
N ASP A 61 -11.03 5.72 19.80
CA ASP A 61 -10.14 5.12 20.79
C ASP A 61 -10.76 3.86 21.44
N GLU A 62 -12.05 3.94 21.80
CA GLU A 62 -12.82 2.80 22.30
C GLU A 62 -12.86 1.65 21.29
N HIS A 63 -13.11 1.97 20.01
CA HIS A 63 -13.13 0.98 18.95
C HIS A 63 -11.77 0.28 18.76
N LEU A 64 -10.66 1.02 18.95
CA LEU A 64 -9.31 0.47 18.76
C LEU A 64 -8.80 -0.29 19.98
N THR A 65 -9.14 0.15 21.19
CA THR A 65 -8.64 -0.44 22.45
C THR A 65 -9.59 -1.47 23.06
N GLY A 66 -10.89 -1.41 22.72
CA GLY A 66 -11.95 -2.23 23.31
C GLY A 66 -12.30 -1.84 24.75
N ARG A 67 -11.90 -0.66 25.21
CA ARG A 67 -12.15 -0.14 26.57
C ARG A 67 -12.72 1.27 26.48
N GLU A 68 -13.36 1.74 27.55
CA GLU A 68 -13.85 3.13 27.65
C GLU A 68 -12.68 4.12 27.44
N SER A 69 -12.92 5.18 26.65
CA SER A 69 -11.85 6.12 26.34
C SER A 69 -11.57 7.07 27.51
N GLU A 70 -10.28 7.23 27.81
CA GLU A 70 -9.79 8.19 28.80
C GLU A 70 -9.44 9.56 28.16
N ILE A 71 -9.78 9.77 26.88
CA ILE A 71 -9.43 11.00 26.16
C ILE A 71 -10.26 12.17 26.71
N LEU A 72 -9.56 13.15 27.30
CA LEU A 72 -10.13 14.40 27.77
C LEU A 72 -10.00 15.54 26.76
N ASP A 73 -8.97 15.51 25.92
CA ASP A 73 -8.64 16.56 24.95
C ASP A 73 -8.17 15.92 23.63
N THR A 74 -8.72 16.41 22.52
CA THR A 74 -8.39 15.94 21.17
C THR A 74 -6.90 16.11 20.85
N ARG A 75 -6.26 17.17 21.36
CA ARG A 75 -4.84 17.46 21.12
C ARG A 75 -3.90 16.47 21.80
N ASN A 76 -4.33 15.88 22.92
CA ASN A 76 -3.53 14.96 23.73
C ASN A 76 -4.00 13.49 23.60
N SER A 77 -4.81 13.20 22.59
CA SER A 77 -5.40 11.88 22.35
C SER A 77 -4.45 10.81 21.80
N GLY A 78 -3.23 11.16 21.40
CA GLY A 78 -2.33 10.27 20.66
C GLY A 78 -2.71 10.08 19.17
N HIS A 79 -3.88 10.56 18.74
CA HIS A 79 -4.31 10.55 17.33
C HIS A 79 -3.96 11.83 16.56
N VAL A 80 -3.39 12.81 17.26
CA VAL A 80 -2.91 14.10 16.73
C VAL A 80 -1.42 14.23 17.06
N LYS A 81 -0.63 14.65 16.08
CA LYS A 81 0.78 15.00 16.27
C LYS A 81 0.99 16.44 15.85
N THR A 82 1.68 17.23 16.65
CA THR A 82 1.98 18.63 16.34
C THR A 82 3.49 18.83 16.28
N SER A 83 3.95 19.52 15.23
CA SER A 83 5.34 19.92 15.04
C SER A 83 5.46 21.44 15.03
N MET A 84 6.31 21.98 15.90
CA MET A 84 6.60 23.43 16.00
C MET A 84 7.64 23.91 14.98
N VAL A 85 8.13 23.03 14.11
CA VAL A 85 9.03 23.43 13.01
C VAL A 85 8.25 24.32 12.03
N ARG A 86 8.94 25.03 11.12
CA ARG A 86 8.26 25.77 10.06
C ARG A 86 7.44 24.84 9.16
N ILE A 87 6.28 25.31 8.69
CA ILE A 87 5.31 24.55 7.87
C ILE A 87 5.93 24.03 6.56
N ASP A 88 6.87 24.77 5.97
CA ASP A 88 7.63 24.37 4.77
C ASP A 88 8.58 23.18 5.04
N ARG A 89 8.95 22.93 6.30
CA ARG A 89 9.87 21.87 6.75
C ARG A 89 9.19 20.74 7.51
N GLY A 90 7.86 20.60 7.39
CA GLY A 90 7.08 19.57 8.09
C GLY A 90 6.47 20.01 9.43
N GLY A 91 6.43 21.33 9.66
CA GLY A 91 5.67 21.95 10.74
C GLY A 91 4.16 21.89 10.56
N GLY A 92 3.45 21.91 11.69
CA GLY A 92 1.99 21.90 11.73
C GLY A 92 1.42 20.65 12.40
N THR A 93 0.13 20.47 12.20
CA THR A 93 -0.67 19.39 12.79
C THR A 93 -0.83 18.26 11.79
N TRP A 94 -0.65 17.05 12.29
CA TRP A 94 -0.75 15.79 11.59
C TRP A 94 -1.83 14.94 12.23
N LEU A 95 -2.72 14.39 11.42
CA LEU A 95 -3.81 13.52 11.90
C LEU A 95 -3.56 12.06 11.54
N ASN A 96 -4.02 11.19 12.45
CA ASN A 96 -4.13 9.77 12.18
C ASN A 96 -5.01 9.50 10.94
N PRO A 97 -4.63 8.56 10.05
CA PRO A 97 -5.40 8.23 8.85
C PRO A 97 -6.87 7.92 9.11
N LYS A 98 -7.22 7.32 10.25
CA LYS A 98 -8.60 6.98 10.62
C LYS A 98 -9.48 8.20 10.85
N LEU A 99 -8.89 9.38 11.06
CA LEU A 99 -9.59 10.66 11.22
C LEU A 99 -9.72 11.45 9.92
N ALA A 100 -9.03 11.03 8.84
CA ALA A 100 -8.90 11.83 7.62
C ALA A 100 -10.25 12.16 6.96
N VAL A 101 -11.15 11.16 6.88
CA VAL A 101 -12.48 11.33 6.26
C VAL A 101 -13.38 12.20 7.13
N PHE A 102 -13.34 12.01 8.45
CA PHE A 102 -14.14 12.82 9.38
C PHE A 102 -13.69 14.29 9.36
N PHE A 103 -12.37 14.54 9.35
CA PHE A 103 -11.82 15.88 9.14
C PHE A 103 -12.24 16.48 7.79
N ALA A 104 -12.21 15.70 6.71
CA ALA A 104 -12.61 16.15 5.38
C ALA A 104 -14.08 16.64 5.33
N ARG A 105 -14.98 15.93 6.03
CA ARG A 105 -16.41 16.28 6.12
C ARG A 105 -16.64 17.62 6.81
N TRP A 106 -15.96 17.87 7.92
CA TRP A 106 -16.00 19.17 8.58
C TRP A 106 -15.39 20.29 7.72
N LEU A 107 -14.32 19.97 7.00
CA LEU A 107 -13.52 20.96 6.29
C LEU A 107 -14.28 21.57 5.09
N SER A 108 -14.85 20.73 4.23
CA SER A 108 -15.64 21.16 3.07
C SER A 108 -16.40 20.00 2.45
N ALA A 109 -17.69 20.17 2.16
CA ALA A 109 -18.49 19.16 1.47
C ALA A 109 -17.88 18.73 0.12
N LYS A 110 -17.34 19.68 -0.66
CA LYS A 110 -16.68 19.37 -1.94
C LYS A 110 -15.39 18.57 -1.77
N TYR A 111 -14.67 18.82 -0.67
CA TYR A 111 -13.44 18.08 -0.37
C TYR A 111 -13.78 16.66 0.12
N ALA A 112 -14.81 16.53 0.96
CA ALA A 112 -15.30 15.24 1.44
C ALA A 112 -15.74 14.32 0.30
N VAL A 113 -16.59 14.81 -0.62
CA VAL A 113 -17.03 14.04 -1.80
C VAL A 113 -15.83 13.61 -2.65
N TRP A 114 -14.83 14.47 -2.80
CA TRP A 114 -13.61 14.10 -3.52
C TRP A 114 -12.83 13.00 -2.82
N CYS A 115 -12.70 13.04 -1.48
CA CYS A 115 -12.08 11.96 -0.70
C CYS A 115 -12.86 10.64 -0.86
N ASP A 116 -14.18 10.69 -0.76
CA ASP A 116 -15.04 9.51 -0.91
C ASP A 116 -14.86 8.89 -2.32
N ALA A 117 -14.80 9.71 -3.37
CA ALA A 117 -14.51 9.24 -4.73
C ALA A 117 -13.11 8.61 -4.88
N ARG A 118 -12.09 9.12 -4.16
CA ARG A 118 -10.75 8.47 -4.15
C ARG A 118 -10.80 7.11 -3.46
N ILE A 119 -11.57 7.00 -2.37
CA ILE A 119 -11.77 5.73 -1.66
C ILE A 119 -12.49 4.74 -2.58
N GLU A 120 -13.55 5.17 -3.26
CA GLU A 120 -14.28 4.36 -4.23
C GLU A 120 -13.38 3.83 -5.36
N GLU A 121 -12.53 4.69 -5.95
CA GLU A 121 -11.56 4.28 -6.96
C GLU A 121 -10.60 3.20 -6.44
N LEU A 122 -10.15 3.30 -5.18
CA LEU A 122 -9.28 2.29 -4.57
C LEU A 122 -10.03 0.98 -4.35
N LEU A 123 -11.28 1.05 -3.88
CA LEU A 123 -12.14 -0.11 -3.65
C LEU A 123 -12.47 -0.87 -4.94
N HIS A 124 -12.70 -0.17 -6.05
CA HIS A 124 -13.01 -0.79 -7.34
C HIS A 124 -11.77 -1.14 -8.18
N GLY A 125 -10.67 -0.41 -8.01
CA GLY A 125 -9.41 -0.66 -8.72
C GLY A 125 -8.69 -1.92 -8.23
N ALA A 126 -8.77 -2.23 -6.94
CA ALA A 126 -8.07 -3.37 -6.35
C ALA A 126 -8.58 -4.74 -6.85
N PRO A 127 -9.90 -5.01 -6.94
CA PRO A 127 -10.42 -6.24 -7.53
C PRO A 127 -10.02 -6.45 -9.00
N VAL A 128 -10.02 -5.38 -9.80
CA VAL A 128 -9.65 -5.46 -11.22
C VAL A 128 -8.16 -5.78 -11.39
N ALA A 129 -7.29 -5.14 -10.61
CA ALA A 129 -5.86 -5.46 -10.59
C ALA A 129 -5.61 -6.89 -10.11
N MET A 130 -6.39 -7.38 -9.14
CA MET A 130 -6.26 -8.72 -8.57
C MET A 130 -6.68 -9.78 -9.58
N ASP A 131 -7.78 -9.56 -10.28
CA ASP A 131 -8.23 -10.44 -11.36
C ASP A 131 -7.21 -10.52 -12.50
N GLN A 132 -6.62 -9.39 -12.90
CA GLN A 132 -5.57 -9.36 -13.92
C GLN A 132 -4.33 -10.15 -13.49
N PHE A 133 -3.91 -10.00 -12.23
CA PHE A 133 -2.80 -10.77 -11.66
C PHE A 133 -3.11 -12.27 -11.61
N ASN A 134 -4.28 -12.66 -11.11
CA ASN A 134 -4.71 -14.06 -11.03
C ASN A 134 -4.77 -14.71 -12.41
N ARG A 135 -5.26 -13.99 -13.43
CA ARG A 135 -5.25 -14.45 -14.82
C ARG A 135 -3.82 -14.64 -15.36
N ALA A 136 -2.90 -13.75 -15.01
CA ALA A 136 -1.49 -13.85 -15.42
C ALA A 136 -0.80 -15.07 -14.78
N CYS A 137 -1.02 -15.32 -13.48
CA CYS A 137 -0.54 -16.51 -12.77
C CYS A 137 -1.09 -17.80 -13.39
N LYS A 138 -2.41 -17.89 -13.59
CA LYS A 138 -3.04 -19.07 -14.22
C LYS A 138 -2.46 -19.36 -15.60
N ARG A 139 -2.16 -18.32 -16.40
CA ARG A 139 -1.56 -18.48 -17.74
C ARG A 139 -0.13 -19.00 -17.68
N PHE A 140 0.63 -18.60 -16.66
CA PHE A 140 1.98 -19.14 -16.41
C PHE A 140 1.91 -20.63 -16.07
N ASP A 141 1.04 -21.02 -15.13
CA ASP A 141 0.88 -22.42 -14.69
C ASP A 141 0.46 -23.35 -15.82
N VAL A 142 -0.49 -22.90 -16.66
CA VAL A 142 -0.96 -23.65 -17.84
C VAL A 142 0.17 -23.86 -18.84
N ARG A 143 1.00 -22.84 -19.08
CA ARG A 143 2.14 -22.93 -20.00
C ARG A 143 3.28 -23.78 -19.45
N GLU A 144 3.57 -23.66 -18.16
CA GLU A 144 4.58 -24.49 -17.49
C GLU A 144 4.19 -25.97 -17.52
N SER A 145 2.92 -26.28 -17.20
CA SER A 145 2.36 -27.64 -17.28
C SER A 145 2.43 -28.18 -18.72
N SER A 146 2.08 -27.36 -19.72
CA SER A 146 2.12 -27.76 -21.13
C SER A 146 3.53 -27.97 -21.68
N ALA A 147 4.51 -27.20 -21.21
CA ALA A 147 5.92 -27.33 -21.59
C ALA A 147 6.55 -28.58 -20.96
N SER A 148 6.13 -28.92 -19.74
CA SER A 148 6.58 -30.12 -19.02
C SER A 148 6.01 -31.40 -19.63
N ALA A 149 4.83 -31.33 -20.25
CA ALA A 149 4.17 -32.47 -20.92
C ALA A 149 4.65 -32.75 -22.36
N ALA A 150 5.28 -31.79 -23.06
CA ALA A 150 5.62 -31.95 -24.47
C ALA A 150 6.95 -31.27 -24.86
N GLY A 151 7.95 -32.07 -25.27
CA GLY A 151 9.29 -31.60 -25.65
C GLY A 151 9.33 -30.55 -26.78
N ARG A 152 8.42 -30.62 -27.76
CA ARG A 152 8.29 -29.60 -28.83
C ARG A 152 7.85 -28.23 -28.31
N LYS A 153 7.14 -28.16 -27.18
CA LYS A 153 6.67 -26.91 -26.57
C LYS A 153 7.73 -26.25 -25.68
N LEU A 154 8.85 -26.93 -25.40
CA LEU A 154 9.91 -26.45 -24.50
C LEU A 154 10.68 -25.24 -25.08
N ASN A 155 10.89 -25.20 -26.40
CA ASN A 155 11.59 -24.08 -27.03
C ASN A 155 10.74 -22.80 -27.03
N ASN A 156 9.44 -22.92 -27.29
CA ASN A 156 8.49 -21.81 -27.20
C ASN A 156 8.37 -21.32 -25.75
N TRP A 157 8.33 -22.23 -24.77
CA TRP A 157 8.34 -21.88 -23.35
C TRP A 157 9.57 -21.09 -22.93
N ARG A 158 10.78 -21.47 -23.38
CA ARG A 158 12.01 -20.73 -23.08
C ARG A 158 11.96 -19.27 -23.56
N ARG A 159 11.27 -19.00 -24.67
CA ARG A 159 11.08 -17.65 -25.23
C ARG A 159 9.98 -16.87 -24.49
N ASP A 160 8.88 -17.53 -24.13
CA ASP A 160 7.71 -16.88 -23.52
C ASP A 160 7.85 -16.64 -22.00
N LYS A 161 8.63 -17.48 -21.31
CA LYS A 161 8.76 -17.48 -19.84
C LYS A 161 9.18 -16.11 -19.24
N PRO A 162 10.17 -15.38 -19.78
CA PRO A 162 10.58 -14.09 -19.23
C PRO A 162 9.46 -13.03 -19.28
N ALA A 163 8.66 -13.03 -20.35
CA ALA A 163 7.56 -12.09 -20.52
C ALA A 163 6.44 -12.34 -19.49
N LEU A 164 6.09 -13.60 -19.25
CA LEU A 164 5.09 -13.99 -18.26
C LEU A 164 5.54 -13.69 -16.83
N ILE A 165 6.81 -13.95 -16.50
CA ILE A 165 7.39 -13.56 -15.21
C ILE A 165 7.33 -12.03 -15.04
N GLY A 166 7.68 -11.28 -16.09
CA GLY A 166 7.60 -9.83 -16.08
C GLY A 166 6.17 -9.32 -15.82
N GLU A 167 5.15 -9.96 -16.39
CA GLU A 167 3.75 -9.62 -16.13
C GLU A 167 3.33 -9.91 -14.69
N ILE A 168 3.69 -11.07 -14.14
CA ILE A 168 3.39 -11.42 -12.74
C ILE A 168 4.06 -10.43 -11.80
N VAL A 169 5.33 -10.08 -12.04
CA VAL A 169 6.06 -9.08 -11.24
C VAL A 169 5.42 -7.70 -11.33
N ARG A 170 4.96 -7.29 -12.52
CA ARG A 170 4.22 -6.02 -12.71
C ARG A 170 2.88 -6.04 -11.98
N GLY A 171 2.10 -7.12 -12.12
CA GLY A 171 0.80 -7.27 -11.45
C GLY A 171 0.95 -7.28 -9.92
N ARG A 172 1.95 -7.99 -9.40
CA ARG A 172 2.30 -7.97 -7.96
C ARG A 172 2.61 -6.56 -7.49
N LYS A 173 3.44 -5.81 -8.24
CA LYS A 173 3.77 -4.42 -7.91
C LYS A 173 2.56 -3.50 -7.93
N LEU A 174 1.65 -3.67 -8.89
CA LEU A 174 0.40 -2.91 -8.97
C LEU A 174 -0.53 -3.21 -7.80
N LEU A 175 -0.59 -4.46 -7.34
CA LEU A 175 -1.41 -4.86 -6.18
C LEU A 175 -0.85 -4.42 -4.83
N GLN A 176 0.46 -4.25 -4.74
CA GLN A 176 1.11 -3.68 -3.56
C GLN A 176 0.77 -2.19 -3.35
N MET A 177 0.32 -1.47 -4.39
CA MET A 177 0.00 -0.04 -4.29
C MET A 177 -1.35 0.27 -3.59
N PRO A 178 -2.46 -0.44 -3.85
CA PRO A 178 -3.75 -0.13 -3.23
C PRO A 178 -4.06 -0.90 -1.92
N LEU A 179 -3.37 -2.00 -1.59
CA LEU A 179 -3.79 -2.89 -0.49
C LEU A 179 -2.77 -3.16 0.62
N GLY A 180 -1.53 -2.66 0.55
CA GLY A 180 -0.58 -2.76 1.66
C GLY A 180 -0.41 -4.17 2.26
N LEU A 181 -0.49 -5.23 1.44
CA LEU A 181 -0.19 -6.57 1.89
C LEU A 181 1.33 -6.71 1.99
N ASP A 182 1.88 -6.36 3.16
CA ASP A 182 2.94 -7.06 3.87
C ASP A 182 3.15 -6.35 5.24
N ASP A 183 2.65 -6.96 6.31
CA ASP A 183 3.17 -6.77 7.67
C ASP A 183 4.25 -7.87 7.84
N PRO A 184 5.55 -7.54 7.98
CA PRO A 184 6.61 -8.54 7.98
C PRO A 184 6.73 -9.39 9.27
N ASP A 185 5.79 -9.27 10.23
CA ASP A 185 5.85 -9.95 11.54
C ASP A 185 4.82 -11.08 11.78
N ALA A 186 4.12 -11.56 10.74
CA ALA A 186 3.32 -12.79 10.87
C ALA A 186 4.18 -14.07 10.74
N ASN A 187 5.04 -14.31 11.73
CA ASN A 187 5.67 -15.61 11.93
C ASN A 187 4.60 -16.64 12.37
N GLY A 188 4.11 -17.46 11.43
CA GLY A 188 3.27 -18.59 11.79
C GLY A 188 2.56 -19.27 10.63
N ILE A 189 3.16 -20.38 10.17
CA ILE A 189 2.52 -21.50 9.45
C ILE A 189 2.37 -21.31 7.92
N CYS A 190 3.43 -21.68 7.21
CA CYS A 190 3.36 -22.64 6.09
C CYS A 190 4.64 -23.49 6.11
N ARG A 191 4.67 -24.45 7.03
CA ARG A 191 5.55 -25.63 6.89
C ARG A 191 4.87 -26.59 5.93
N GLU A 192 5.12 -26.44 4.64
CA GLU A 192 5.12 -27.59 3.73
C GLU A 192 6.39 -27.56 2.89
N ARG A 193 7.03 -28.73 2.82
CA ARG A 193 8.41 -28.90 2.35
C ARG A 193 8.49 -28.62 0.86
N PRO A 194 9.58 -28.01 0.37
CA PRO A 194 9.84 -27.97 -1.06
C PRO A 194 9.94 -29.43 -1.59
N PRO A 195 9.39 -29.75 -2.78
CA PRO A 195 9.64 -31.04 -3.40
C PRO A 195 11.16 -31.17 -3.59
N LYS A 196 11.71 -32.20 -2.94
CA LYS A 196 13.10 -32.61 -3.06
C LYS A 196 13.35 -32.99 -4.52
N THR A 197 14.17 -32.21 -5.22
CA THR A 197 15.28 -32.61 -6.10
C THR A 197 15.50 -31.59 -7.23
N PHE A 198 16.13 -30.46 -6.90
CA PHE A 198 16.89 -29.70 -7.89
C PHE A 198 18.38 -29.97 -7.66
N ARG A 199 18.87 -31.09 -8.21
CA ARG A 199 20.31 -31.35 -8.32
C ARG A 199 20.71 -30.90 -9.72
N MET A 200 21.39 -29.77 -9.84
CA MET A 200 22.13 -29.44 -11.06
C MET A 200 23.12 -30.58 -11.33
N ARG A 201 22.84 -31.43 -12.32
CA ARG A 201 23.85 -32.29 -12.92
C ARG A 201 24.33 -31.60 -14.20
N ASN A 202 25.63 -31.39 -14.25
CA ASN A 202 26.39 -31.00 -15.44
C ASN A 202 25.90 -31.79 -16.66
N VAL A 203 25.44 -31.09 -17.69
CA VAL A 203 25.32 -31.63 -19.05
C VAL A 203 26.40 -30.94 -19.87
N PHE A 204 27.63 -31.45 -19.75
CA PHE A 204 28.69 -31.21 -20.71
C PHE A 204 29.59 -32.45 -20.77
N LYS A 205 29.36 -33.31 -21.76
CA LYS A 205 30.38 -34.19 -22.35
C LYS A 205 29.96 -34.47 -23.80
N PRO A 206 30.76 -34.07 -24.81
CA PRO A 206 30.49 -34.43 -26.19
C PRO A 206 30.98 -35.85 -26.46
N SER A 207 30.15 -36.62 -27.15
CA SER A 207 30.54 -37.83 -27.88
C SER A 207 31.10 -37.42 -29.24
N GLY A 208 32.34 -37.78 -29.54
CA GLY A 208 32.94 -37.66 -30.87
C GLY A 208 33.94 -38.78 -31.07
N HIS A 209 33.65 -39.65 -32.04
CA HIS A 209 34.59 -40.58 -32.66
C HIS A 209 35.72 -39.84 -33.37
N SER A 210 36.94 -40.35 -33.26
CA SER A 210 37.77 -40.87 -34.36
C SER A 210 38.94 -41.63 -33.78
#